data_AF-A0A8X6R0N4-F1
#
_entry.id   AF-A0A8X6R0N4-F1
#
_cell.length_a   1.000
_cell.length_b   1.000
_cell.length_c   1.000
_cell.angle_alpha   90.00
_cell.angle_beta   90.00
_cell.angle_gamma   90.00
#
_symmetry.space_group_name_H-M   'P 1'
#
loop_
_entity.id
_entity.type
_entity.pdbx_description
1 polymer ?
#
loop_
_entity_poly.entity_id
_entity_poly.type
_entity_poly.pdbx_seq_one_letter_code
_entity_poly.pdbx_strand_id
1 'polypeptide(L)'
;MQHEDPVLGPIIQKIDQNDVSPQVSNHFINGEGLLCHLSKRPSRSPRSNTTRKQVCIPHYLKARILESVHSEYGGHLKFFKTYHRLSENFFWQNMYKDTKNFVRSCTICLSRKNAFKIPPAPHQPVEQSQEPGETCHIDIFGPLKTTPKGNIHCWTIAKDG
;
A
#
# COMPACT_ATOMS: atom_id res chain seq x y z
N MET A 1 21.70 -17.79 13.39
CA MET A 1 20.30 -17.34 13.59
C MET A 1 20.15 -15.82 13.80
N GLN A 2 20.73 -15.17 14.81
CA GLN A 2 20.85 -13.69 14.85
C GLN A 2 22.31 -13.24 15.07
N HIS A 3 23.08 -14.00 15.85
CA HIS A 3 24.50 -13.77 16.10
C HIS A 3 25.38 -13.80 14.83
N GLU A 4 24.98 -14.61 13.83
CA GLU A 4 25.69 -14.74 12.56
C GLU A 4 25.25 -13.68 11.53
N ASP A 5 24.22 -12.89 11.85
CA ASP A 5 23.76 -11.84 10.94
C ASP A 5 24.79 -10.69 10.94
N PRO A 6 25.23 -10.21 9.76
CA PRO A 6 26.28 -9.19 9.68
C PRO A 6 25.88 -7.85 10.30
N VAL A 7 24.58 -7.62 10.52
CA VAL A 7 24.05 -6.40 11.14
C VAL A 7 23.73 -6.63 12.62
N LEU A 8 23.07 -7.75 12.95
CA LEU A 8 22.63 -8.00 14.33
C LEU A 8 23.75 -8.58 15.21
N GLY A 9 24.66 -9.38 14.66
CA GLY A 9 25.78 -10.00 15.38
C GLY A 9 26.66 -9.00 16.14
N PRO A 10 27.14 -7.91 15.49
CA PRO A 10 27.91 -6.87 16.17
C PRO A 10 27.14 -6.16 17.29
N ILE A 11 25.81 -6.03 17.17
CA ILE A 11 24.97 -5.42 18.21
C ILE A 11 24.89 -6.36 19.42
N ILE A 12 24.74 -7.66 19.19
CA ILE A 12 24.68 -8.65 20.27
C ILE A 12 26.01 -8.73 21.02
N GLN A 13 27.13 -8.77 20.30
CA GLN A 13 28.46 -8.77 20.92
C GLN A 13 28.70 -7.55 21.83
N LYS A 14 28.23 -6.37 21.42
CA LYS A 14 28.31 -5.16 22.24
C LYS A 14 27.47 -5.24 23.51
N ILE A 15 26.27 -5.84 23.43
CA ILE A 15 25.42 -6.07 24.59
C ILE A 15 26.12 -7.04 25.57
N ASP A 16 26.71 -8.12 25.05
CA ASP A 16 27.45 -9.10 25.86
C ASP A 16 28.68 -8.48 26.55
N GLN A 17 29.30 -7.49 25.90
CA GLN A 17 30.41 -6.69 26.45
C GLN A 17 29.95 -5.57 27.41
N ASN A 18 28.65 -5.51 27.73
CA ASN A 18 28.06 -4.50 28.61
C ASN A 18 28.25 -3.05 28.10
N ASP A 19 28.32 -2.87 26.78
CA ASP A 19 28.44 -1.56 26.13
C ASP A 19 27.14 -0.75 26.28
N VAL A 20 27.26 0.43 26.89
CA VAL A 20 26.17 1.40 27.12
C VAL A 20 26.05 2.46 26.03
N SER A 21 26.70 2.26 24.88
CA SER A 21 26.62 3.17 23.75
C SER A 21 25.17 3.47 23.31
N PRO A 22 24.86 4.70 22.84
CA PRO A 22 23.52 5.06 22.38
C PRO A 22 22.95 4.12 21.32
N GLN A 23 23.84 3.52 20.51
CA GLN A 23 23.54 2.56 19.46
C GLN A 23 22.87 1.28 19.99
N VAL A 24 23.25 0.84 21.18
CA VAL A 24 22.77 -0.40 21.84
C VAL A 24 21.73 -0.13 22.92
N SER A 25 21.59 1.13 23.37
CA SER A 25 20.67 1.54 24.45
C SER A 25 19.19 1.14 24.28
N ASN A 26 18.71 0.97 23.04
CA ASN A 26 17.34 0.54 22.75
C ASN A 26 17.24 -0.96 22.43
N HIS A 27 18.32 -1.73 22.60
CA HIS A 27 18.38 -3.15 22.29
C HIS A 27 18.60 -3.98 23.55
N PHE A 28 18.02 -5.18 23.59
CA PHE A 28 18.17 -6.13 24.70
C PHE A 28 17.95 -7.56 24.22
N ILE A 29 18.44 -8.54 24.97
CA ILE A 29 18.19 -9.97 24.72
C ILE A 29 16.99 -10.42 25.57
N ASN A 30 15.99 -11.09 24.97
CA ASN A 30 14.85 -11.64 25.70
C ASN A 30 15.20 -12.99 26.39
N GLY A 31 14.25 -13.55 27.15
CA GLY A 31 14.45 -14.83 27.85
C GLY A 31 14.65 -16.05 26.93
N GLU A 32 14.45 -15.89 25.62
CA GLU A 32 14.67 -16.92 24.59
C GLU A 32 16.00 -16.75 23.86
N GLY A 33 16.83 -15.78 24.27
CA GLY A 33 18.11 -15.50 23.61
C GLY A 33 18.00 -14.70 22.31
N LEU A 34 16.85 -14.06 22.04
CA LEU A 34 16.63 -13.26 20.85
C LEU A 34 16.89 -11.77 21.11
N LEU A 35 17.57 -11.12 20.16
CA LEU A 35 17.72 -9.67 20.12
C LEU A 35 16.38 -8.99 19.85
N CYS A 36 16.06 -8.04 20.72
CA CYS A 36 14.86 -7.22 20.69
C CYS A 36 15.23 -5.73 20.69
N HIS A 37 14.31 -4.91 20.17
CA HIS A 37 14.39 -3.46 20.11
C HIS A 37 13.21 -2.83 20.86
N LEU A 38 13.49 -1.74 21.58
CA LEU A 38 12.51 -0.92 22.31
C LEU A 38 12.17 0.33 21.48
N SER A 39 10.98 0.34 20.88
CA SER A 39 10.46 1.51 20.19
C SER A 39 9.63 2.37 21.14
N LYS A 40 10.06 3.62 21.34
CA LYS A 40 9.28 4.65 22.02
C LYS A 40 8.37 5.31 21.00
N ARG A 41 7.06 5.07 21.07
CA ARG A 41 6.10 5.86 20.28
C ARG A 41 5.77 7.13 21.05
N PRO A 42 6.00 8.33 20.48
CA PRO A 42 5.46 9.54 21.07
C PRO A 42 3.93 9.44 21.04
N SER A 43 3.34 9.23 22.21
CA SER A 43 1.89 9.17 22.36
C SER A 43 1.33 10.59 22.22
N ARG A 44 0.16 10.70 21.59
CA ARG A 44 -0.63 11.95 21.55
C ARG A 44 -1.11 12.38 22.94
N SER A 45 -1.08 11.47 23.91
CA SER A 45 -1.37 11.70 25.33
C SER A 45 -0.07 11.57 26.14
N PRO A 46 0.32 12.58 26.93
CA PRO A 46 1.47 12.52 27.84
C PRO A 46 1.41 11.38 28.86
N ARG A 47 0.22 10.80 29.11
CA ARG A 47 -0.02 9.76 30.13
C ARG A 47 0.17 8.32 29.65
N SER A 48 0.48 8.09 28.38
CA SER A 48 0.56 6.75 27.79
C SER A 48 1.85 6.59 26.98
N ASN A 49 3.01 6.68 27.64
CA ASN A 49 4.28 6.32 27.00
C ASN A 49 4.35 4.79 26.83
N THR A 50 3.78 4.28 25.74
CA THR A 50 3.75 2.83 25.46
C THR A 50 5.03 2.45 24.73
N THR A 51 5.99 1.92 25.48
CA THR A 51 7.19 1.29 24.91
C THR A 51 6.80 -0.04 24.28
N ARG A 52 7.10 -0.21 22.99
CA ARG A 52 6.87 -1.48 22.27
C ARG A 52 8.15 -2.30 22.23
N LYS A 53 8.04 -3.58 22.59
CA LYS A 53 9.11 -4.58 22.44
C LYS A 53 8.94 -5.24 21.07
N GLN A 54 9.99 -5.24 20.26
CA GLN A 54 9.97 -5.76 18.90
C GLN A 54 11.15 -6.73 18.71
N VAL A 55 10.93 -7.87 18.07
CA VAL A 55 12.02 -8.81 17.76
C VAL A 55 12.81 -8.30 16.57
N CYS A 56 14.14 -8.30 16.67
CA CYS A 56 15.03 -7.90 15.59
C CYS A 56 15.09 -9.01 14.53
N ILE A 57 14.78 -8.68 13.28
CA ILE A 57 14.72 -9.69 12.22
C ILE A 57 16.03 -9.72 11.43
N PRO A 58 16.69 -10.91 11.33
CA PRO A 58 17.86 -11.11 10.48
C PRO A 58 17.58 -10.82 9.01
N HIS A 59 18.61 -10.46 8.25
CA HIS A 59 18.51 -10.12 6.83
C HIS A 59 17.78 -11.18 6.00
N TYR A 60 18.12 -12.46 6.19
CA TYR A 60 17.56 -13.57 5.42
C TYR A 60 16.06 -13.84 5.68
N LEU A 61 15.50 -13.38 6.80
CA LEU A 61 14.08 -13.57 7.14
C LEU A 61 13.19 -12.41 6.73
N LYS A 62 13.76 -11.24 6.40
CA LYS A 62 13.00 -10.03 6.06
C LYS A 62 11.99 -10.27 4.95
N ALA A 63 12.42 -10.92 3.86
CA ALA A 63 11.58 -11.19 2.70
C ALA A 63 10.37 -12.09 3.05
N ARG A 64 10.60 -13.17 3.80
CA ARG A 64 9.54 -14.08 4.24
C ARG A 64 8.51 -13.39 5.13
N ILE A 65 8.95 -12.57 6.08
CA ILE A 65 8.03 -11.85 6.96
C ILE A 65 7.24 -10.80 6.16
N LEU A 66 7.90 -10.05 5.28
CA LEU A 66 7.23 -9.08 4.40
C LEU A 66 6.16 -9.76 3.54
N GLU A 67 6.46 -10.92 2.96
CA GLU A 67 5.52 -11.72 2.18
C GLU A 67 4.36 -12.21 3.05
N SER A 68 4.62 -12.75 4.25
CA SER A 68 3.55 -13.23 5.13
C SER A 68 2.54 -12.14 5.51
N VAL A 69 3.00 -10.90 5.73
CA VAL A 69 2.14 -9.77 6.13
C VAL A 69 1.47 -9.10 4.92
N HIS A 70 2.06 -9.19 3.73
CA HIS A 70 1.57 -8.50 2.52
C HIS A 70 0.79 -9.38 1.54
N SER A 71 1.02 -10.70 1.55
CA SER A 71 0.40 -11.70 0.65
C SER A 71 -1.12 -11.73 0.74
N GLU A 72 -1.74 -12.72 0.09
CA GLU A 72 -3.20 -12.94 0.13
C GLU A 72 -3.74 -13.00 1.55
N TYR A 73 -3.01 -13.61 2.49
CA TYR A 73 -3.34 -13.65 3.92
C TYR A 73 -3.34 -12.25 4.57
N GLY A 74 -2.50 -11.35 4.07
CA GLY A 74 -2.45 -9.95 4.47
C GLY A 74 -3.49 -9.08 3.80
N GLY A 75 -3.99 -9.47 2.62
CA GLY A 75 -4.95 -8.73 1.80
C GLY A 75 -4.32 -7.62 0.95
N HIS A 76 -3.05 -7.75 0.53
CA HIS A 76 -2.35 -6.75 -0.29
C HIS A 76 -2.47 -5.32 0.25
N LEU A 77 -2.25 -5.18 1.55
CA LEU A 77 -2.39 -3.90 2.25
C LEU A 77 -1.52 -2.82 1.61
N LYS A 78 -2.05 -1.59 1.64
CA LYS A 78 -1.27 -0.39 1.33
C LYS A 78 -0.07 -0.32 2.26
N PHE A 79 1.03 0.19 1.72
CA PHE A 79 2.31 0.40 2.41
C PHE A 79 2.20 0.75 3.90
N PHE A 80 1.47 1.81 4.25
CA PHE A 80 1.37 2.27 5.64
C PHE A 80 0.77 1.23 6.58
N LYS A 81 -0.23 0.46 6.12
CA LYS A 81 -0.85 -0.59 6.93
C LYS A 81 0.08 -1.79 7.10
N THR A 82 0.81 -2.17 6.06
CA THR A 82 1.83 -3.23 6.11
C THR A 82 2.94 -2.85 7.10
N TYR A 83 3.49 -1.64 6.98
CA TYR A 83 4.51 -1.14 7.90
C TYR A 83 4.00 -1.06 9.35
N HIS A 84 2.76 -0.60 9.56
CA HIS A 84 2.19 -0.50 10.89
C HIS A 84 2.12 -1.87 11.58
N ARG A 85 1.60 -2.89 10.88
CA ARG A 85 1.54 -4.27 11.39
C ARG A 85 2.92 -4.85 11.68
N LEU A 86 3.89 -4.62 10.79
CA LEU A 86 5.27 -5.07 11.02
C LEU A 86 5.86 -4.40 12.27
N SER A 87 5.67 -3.09 12.41
CA SER A 87 6.15 -2.30 13.55
C SER A 87 5.47 -2.61 14.89
N GLU A 88 4.49 -3.51 14.93
CA GLU A 88 3.92 -3.97 16.20
C GLU A 88 4.84 -4.96 16.89
N ASN A 89 5.42 -5.90 16.14
CA ASN A 89 6.13 -7.05 16.69
C ASN A 89 7.58 -7.17 16.20
N PHE A 90 7.94 -6.51 15.10
CA PHE A 90 9.23 -6.71 14.43
C PHE A 90 9.97 -5.40 14.24
N PHE A 91 11.30 -5.51 14.20
CA PHE A 91 12.20 -4.42 13.91
C PHE A 91 13.37 -4.87 13.04
N TRP A 92 13.79 -4.02 12.11
CA TRP A 92 15.11 -4.09 11.50
C TRP A 92 15.50 -2.72 10.96
N GLN A 93 16.80 -2.51 10.76
CA GLN A 93 17.28 -1.25 10.22
C GLN A 93 16.77 -1.04 8.79
N ASN A 94 16.27 0.16 8.49
CA ASN A 94 15.65 0.54 7.23
C ASN A 94 14.32 -0.18 6.90
N MET A 95 13.62 -0.75 7.90
CA MET A 95 12.33 -1.43 7.72
C MET A 95 11.29 -0.63 6.92
N TYR A 96 11.22 0.69 7.12
CA TYR A 96 10.31 1.55 6.36
C TYR A 96 10.62 1.55 4.85
N LYS A 97 11.91 1.67 4.48
CA LYS A 97 12.36 1.68 3.08
C LYS A 97 12.14 0.31 2.43
N ASP A 98 12.51 -0.75 3.13
CA ASP A 98 12.36 -2.13 2.65
C ASP A 98 10.88 -2.47 2.41
N THR A 99 10.00 -2.15 3.38
CA THR A 99 8.56 -2.36 3.25
C THR A 99 7.99 -1.57 2.07
N LYS A 100 8.44 -0.32 1.87
CA LYS A 100 7.97 0.53 0.77
C LYS A 100 8.38 -0.04 -0.58
N ASN A 101 9.62 -0.51 -0.71
CA ASN A 101 10.14 -1.09 -1.94
C ASN A 101 9.41 -2.41 -2.26
N PHE A 102 9.22 -3.27 -1.27
CA PHE A 102 8.51 -4.54 -1.41
C PHE A 102 7.06 -4.36 -1.89
N VAL A 103 6.30 -3.47 -1.26
CA VAL A 103 4.91 -3.20 -1.67
C VAL A 103 4.85 -2.56 -3.05
N ARG A 104 5.86 -1.75 -3.42
CA ARG A 104 5.96 -1.14 -4.76
C ARG A 104 6.29 -2.15 -5.86
N SER A 105 7.04 -3.19 -5.56
CA SER A 105 7.37 -4.25 -6.53
C SER A 105 6.30 -5.33 -6.66
N CYS A 106 5.25 -5.29 -5.82
CA CYS A 106 4.16 -6.27 -5.89
C CYS A 106 3.32 -6.08 -7.18
N THR A 107 3.32 -7.09 -8.04
CA THR A 107 2.60 -7.13 -9.32
C THR A 107 1.08 -7.00 -9.14
N ILE A 108 0.51 -7.60 -8.09
CA ILE A 108 -0.91 -7.52 -7.75
C ILE A 108 -1.30 -6.10 -7.33
N CYS A 109 -0.47 -5.43 -6.53
CA CYS A 109 -0.72 -4.04 -6.16
C CYS A 109 -0.50 -3.07 -7.34
N LEU A 110 0.49 -3.34 -8.19
CA LEU A 110 0.80 -2.54 -9.38
C LEU A 110 -0.34 -2.59 -10.41
N SER A 111 -0.85 -3.79 -10.73
CA SER A 111 -1.96 -3.96 -11.67
C SER A 111 -3.22 -3.20 -11.23
N ARG A 112 -3.57 -3.25 -9.94
CA ARG A 112 -4.71 -2.48 -9.39
C ARG A 112 -4.51 -0.96 -9.44
N LYS A 113 -3.26 -0.49 -9.39
CA LYS A 113 -2.94 0.94 -9.36
C LYS A 113 -2.94 1.57 -10.76
N ASN A 114 -2.62 0.79 -11.78
CA ASN A 114 -2.43 1.29 -13.16
C ASN A 114 -3.72 1.38 -13.98
N ALA A 115 -4.87 1.01 -13.42
CA ALA A 115 -6.15 1.09 -14.14
C ALA A 115 -6.64 2.54 -14.42
N PHE A 116 -6.05 3.59 -13.84
CA PHE A 116 -6.66 4.95 -13.87
C PHE A 116 -5.68 6.12 -13.94
N LYS A 117 -4.80 6.20 -14.95
CA LYS A 117 -4.02 7.42 -15.22
C LYS A 117 -3.77 7.73 -16.69
N ILE A 118 -4.66 7.30 -17.58
CA ILE A 118 -4.73 7.95 -18.88
C ILE A 118 -5.58 9.21 -18.63
N PRO A 119 -4.99 10.43 -18.67
CA PRO A 119 -5.83 11.62 -18.65
C PRO A 119 -6.84 11.48 -19.80
N PRO A 120 -8.13 11.76 -19.58
CA PRO A 120 -9.09 11.75 -20.68
C PRO A 120 -8.52 12.63 -21.80
N ALA A 121 -8.55 12.12 -23.03
CA ALA A 121 -8.10 12.89 -24.18
C ALA A 121 -8.84 14.24 -24.18
N PRO A 122 -8.17 15.35 -24.54
CA PRO A 122 -8.87 16.62 -24.69
C PRO A 122 -10.02 16.44 -25.68
N HIS A 123 -11.18 17.03 -25.35
CA HIS A 123 -12.32 17.03 -26.25
C HIS A 123 -11.91 17.71 -27.55
N GLN A 124 -12.13 17.03 -28.68
CA GLN A 124 -11.98 17.65 -30.00
C GLN A 124 -13.34 18.20 -30.41
N PRO A 125 -13.43 19.48 -30.82
CA PRO A 125 -14.65 20.01 -31.42
C PRO A 125 -15.01 19.17 -32.65
N VAL A 126 -16.29 18.84 -32.80
CA VAL A 126 -16.83 18.29 -34.05
C VAL A 126 -16.92 19.43 -35.04
N GLU A 127 -16.65 19.16 -36.32
CA GLU A 127 -16.81 20.15 -37.39
C GLU A 127 -18.27 20.64 -37.43
N GLN A 128 -18.46 21.96 -37.52
CA GLN A 128 -19.80 22.54 -37.61
C GLN A 128 -20.39 22.28 -39.01
N SER A 129 -21.66 21.88 -39.03
CA SER A 129 -22.49 21.86 -40.24
C SER A 129 -22.40 23.22 -40.94
N GLN A 130 -22.16 23.22 -42.24
CA GLN A 130 -22.16 24.40 -43.11
C GLN A 130 -23.54 24.63 -43.74
N GLU A 131 -24.30 23.55 -43.93
CA GLU A 131 -25.66 23.59 -44.48
C GLU A 131 -26.65 22.80 -43.60
N PRO A 132 -27.94 23.20 -43.57
CA PRO A 132 -28.96 22.47 -42.82
C PRO A 132 -29.10 21.02 -43.28
N GLY A 133 -28.92 20.08 -42.36
CA GLY A 133 -29.13 18.65 -42.61
C GLY A 133 -27.89 17.85 -43.02
N GLU A 134 -26.69 18.45 -43.03
CA GLU A 134 -25.46 17.70 -43.27
C GLU A 134 -25.12 16.77 -42.10
N THR A 135 -25.39 17.19 -40.87
CA THR A 135 -25.15 16.39 -39.65
C THR A 135 -26.43 16.18 -38.84
N CYS A 136 -26.63 14.95 -38.37
CA CYS A 136 -27.66 14.62 -37.39
C CYS A 136 -27.12 13.68 -36.30
N HIS A 137 -27.59 13.90 -35.07
CA HIS A 137 -27.26 13.08 -33.91
C HIS A 137 -28.47 12.23 -33.57
N ILE A 138 -28.29 10.91 -33.58
CA ILE A 138 -29.33 9.94 -33.27
C ILE A 138 -28.98 9.26 -31.96
N ASP A 139 -29.89 9.30 -30.99
CA ASP A 139 -29.73 8.60 -29.72
C ASP A 139 -30.93 7.70 -29.43
N ILE A 140 -30.68 6.60 -28.71
CA ILE A 140 -31.67 5.60 -28.34
C ILE A 140 -31.84 5.65 -26.84
N PHE A 141 -33.02 6.06 -26.39
CA PHE A 141 -33.32 6.11 -24.96
C PHE A 141 -34.22 4.94 -24.56
N GLY A 142 -33.79 4.20 -23.53
CA GLY A 142 -34.58 3.17 -22.88
C GLY A 142 -33.75 2.17 -22.07
N PRO A 143 -34.41 1.14 -21.50
CA PRO A 143 -35.83 0.81 -21.65
C PRO A 143 -36.78 1.72 -20.85
N LEU A 144 -37.94 2.01 -21.43
CA LEU A 144 -39.04 2.80 -20.86
C LEU A 144 -40.23 1.91 -20.48
N LYS A 145 -41.23 2.52 -19.81
CA LYS A 145 -42.52 1.86 -19.59
C LYS A 145 -43.11 1.41 -20.93
N THR A 146 -43.52 0.14 -20.98
CA THR A 146 -44.06 -0.48 -22.18
C THR A 146 -45.34 0.21 -22.61
N THR A 147 -45.36 0.71 -23.83
CA THR A 147 -46.58 1.25 -24.44
C THR A 147 -47.56 0.11 -24.74
N PRO A 148 -48.87 0.39 -24.96
CA PRO A 148 -49.83 -0.65 -25.32
C PRO A 148 -49.48 -1.46 -26.59
N LYS A 149 -48.61 -0.92 -27.45
CA LYS A 149 -48.10 -1.59 -28.65
C LYS A 149 -46.80 -2.39 -28.42
N GLY A 150 -46.32 -2.48 -27.18
CA GLY A 150 -45.11 -3.22 -26.84
C GLY A 150 -43.80 -2.41 -26.95
N ASN A 151 -43.85 -1.14 -27.37
CA ASN A 151 -42.62 -0.33 -27.53
C ASN A 151 -42.06 0.07 -26.16
N ILE A 152 -40.73 -0.07 -25.99
CA ILE A 152 -39.98 0.27 -24.77
C ILE A 152 -38.77 1.18 -25.03
N HIS A 153 -38.56 1.64 -26.27
CA HIS A 153 -37.49 2.57 -26.61
C HIS A 153 -38.06 3.73 -27.42
N CYS A 154 -37.43 4.90 -27.30
CA CYS A 154 -37.67 6.05 -28.15
C CYS A 154 -36.34 6.45 -28.80
N TRP A 155 -36.37 6.81 -30.09
CA TRP A 155 -35.20 7.35 -30.76
C TRP A 155 -35.37 8.86 -30.90
N THR A 156 -34.34 9.60 -30.53
CA THR A 156 -34.26 11.05 -30.67
C THR A 156 -33.36 11.38 -31.85
N ILE A 157 -33.73 12.42 -32.59
CA ILE A 157 -32.92 12.95 -33.69
C ILE A 157 -32.75 14.44 -33.43
N ALA A 158 -31.51 14.88 -33.21
CA ALA A 158 -31.15 16.29 -33.18
C ALA A 158 -30.48 16.65 -34.51
N LYS A 159 -30.88 17.78 -35.09
CA LYS A 159 -30.25 18.34 -36.29
C LYS A 159 -29.34 19.47 -35.86
N ASP A 160 -28.13 19.50 -36.38
CA ASP A 160 -27.26 20.66 -36.24
C ASP A 160 -27.80 21.78 -37.15
N GLY A 161 -27.83 23.01 -36.63
CA GLY A 161 -28.51 24.17 -37.21
C GLY A 161 -27.74 24.85 -38.34
#